data_AF-F0S018-F1
#
_entry.id   AF-F0S018-F1
#
_cell.length_a   1.000
_cell.length_b   1.000
_cell.length_c   1.000
_cell.angle_alpha   90.00
_cell.angle_beta   90.00
_cell.angle_gamma   90.00
#
_symmetry.space_group_name_H-M   'P 1'
#
loop_
_entity.id
_entity.type
_entity.pdbx_description
1 polymer ?
#
loop_
_entity_poly.entity_id
_entity_poly.type
_entity_poly.pdbx_seq_one_letter_code
_entity_poly.pdbx_strand_id
1 'polypeptide(L)'
;MKAREVMEILRISRSTLRKLRKEGVLKAERLPNGHYDFDPESVYKYLLEKSGKPAERKTVIYARVSTLKQKQDLINQIEVAKNFCIARGWKIDGIYKDIASALNFDKRKDFQLLLNEILSYRIAKVVVTFRDRLTRTGFNFFENLFKRYGTEIVVINDYTNEKSDTEEIIEEIITLLHSFSMKLYSNRRKIRKILEDAHQ
;
A
#
# COMPACT_ATOMS: atom_id res chain seq x y z
N MET A 1 -11.64 12.44 -12.74
CA MET A 1 -10.43 13.22 -12.38
C MET A 1 -10.50 14.64 -12.92
N LYS A 2 -10.13 15.62 -12.10
CA LYS A 2 -10.09 17.02 -12.56
C LYS A 2 -8.88 17.25 -13.48
N ALA A 3 -9.02 18.15 -14.44
CA ALA A 3 -7.95 18.49 -15.39
C ALA A 3 -6.60 18.81 -14.74
N ARG A 4 -6.61 19.46 -13.55
CA ARG A 4 -5.40 19.76 -12.78
C ARG A 4 -4.66 18.49 -12.33
N GLU A 5 -5.40 17.55 -11.76
CA GLU A 5 -4.84 16.27 -11.30
C GLU A 5 -4.23 15.49 -12.46
N VAL A 6 -4.90 15.47 -13.61
CA VAL A 6 -4.39 14.79 -14.82
C VAL A 6 -3.07 15.41 -15.29
N MET A 7 -2.95 16.74 -15.30
CA MET A 7 -1.70 17.41 -15.68
C MET A 7 -0.57 17.13 -14.70
N GLU A 8 -0.85 17.06 -13.40
CA GLU A 8 0.13 16.73 -12.37
C GLU A 8 0.61 15.28 -12.48
N ILE A 9 -0.30 14.33 -12.71
CA ILE A 9 0.02 12.89 -12.88
C ILE A 9 0.84 12.66 -14.15
N LEU A 10 0.35 13.16 -15.30
CA LEU A 10 0.98 12.92 -16.60
C LEU A 10 2.20 13.83 -16.84
N ARG A 11 2.40 14.86 -16.00
CA ARG A 11 3.40 15.92 -16.16
C ARG A 11 3.33 16.57 -17.55
N ILE A 12 2.13 16.99 -17.95
CA ILE A 12 1.88 17.62 -19.25
C ILE A 12 1.27 19.02 -19.10
N SER A 13 1.44 19.83 -20.13
CA SER A 13 0.81 21.15 -20.23
C SER A 13 -0.69 21.04 -20.56
N ARG A 14 -1.41 22.14 -20.33
CA ARG A 14 -2.85 22.24 -20.65
C ARG A 14 -3.13 22.12 -22.16
N SER A 15 -2.21 22.57 -23.02
CA SER A 15 -2.35 22.42 -24.47
C SER A 15 -2.27 20.96 -24.88
N THR A 16 -1.31 20.20 -24.32
CA THR A 16 -1.19 18.75 -24.55
C THR A 16 -2.42 18.00 -24.02
N LEU A 17 -2.91 18.33 -22.82
CA LEU A 17 -4.14 17.73 -22.27
C LEU A 17 -5.33 17.93 -23.22
N ARG A 18 -5.51 19.14 -23.76
CA ARG A 18 -6.58 19.44 -24.73
C ARG A 18 -6.44 18.65 -26.02
N LYS A 19 -5.21 18.49 -26.52
CA LYS A 19 -4.90 17.70 -27.72
C LYS A 19 -5.29 16.23 -27.50
N LEU A 20 -4.76 15.60 -26.45
CA LEU A 20 -5.03 14.19 -26.12
C LEU A 20 -6.52 13.90 -25.91
N ARG A 21 -7.27 14.84 -25.32
CA ARG A 21 -8.72 14.73 -25.19
C ARG A 21 -9.44 14.83 -26.54
N LYS A 22 -9.04 15.77 -27.42
CA LYS A 22 -9.64 15.92 -28.76
C LYS A 22 -9.37 14.70 -29.66
N GLU A 23 -8.20 14.09 -29.51
CA GLU A 23 -7.80 12.86 -30.21
C GLU A 23 -8.48 11.60 -29.65
N GLY A 24 -9.22 11.71 -28.53
CA GLY A 24 -9.91 10.59 -27.91
C GLY A 24 -9.00 9.66 -27.09
N VAL A 25 -7.71 9.99 -26.95
CA VAL A 25 -6.73 9.22 -26.16
C VAL A 25 -7.11 9.26 -24.68
N LEU A 26 -7.47 10.43 -24.17
CA LEU A 26 -7.98 10.60 -22.81
C LEU A 26 -9.49 10.78 -22.87
N LYS A 27 -10.22 9.84 -22.27
CA LYS A 27 -11.68 9.88 -22.18
C LYS A 27 -12.07 10.91 -21.12
N ALA A 28 -13.03 11.76 -21.45
CA ALA A 28 -13.54 12.76 -20.51
C ALA A 28 -14.98 13.14 -20.83
N GLU A 29 -15.77 13.36 -19.78
CA GLU A 29 -17.14 13.84 -19.87
C GLU A 29 -17.19 15.35 -19.59
N ARG A 30 -18.05 16.06 -20.31
CA ARG A 30 -18.24 17.50 -20.10
C ARG A 30 -19.30 17.70 -19.01
N LEU A 31 -18.91 18.35 -17.93
CA LEU A 31 -19.79 18.69 -16.82
C LEU A 31 -20.66 19.92 -17.16
N PRO A 32 -21.82 20.11 -16.47
CA PRO A 32 -22.72 21.24 -16.69
C PRO A 32 -22.04 22.62 -16.53
N ASN A 33 -21.02 22.72 -15.68
CA ASN A 33 -20.23 23.94 -15.46
C ASN A 33 -19.18 24.20 -16.57
N GLY A 34 -19.15 23.39 -17.63
CA GLY A 34 -18.21 23.51 -18.75
C GLY A 34 -16.81 22.94 -18.50
N HIS A 35 -16.52 22.46 -17.29
CA HIS A 35 -15.31 21.70 -17.00
C HIS A 35 -15.42 20.25 -17.52
N TYR A 36 -14.29 19.55 -17.53
CA TYR A 36 -14.22 18.15 -17.95
C TYR A 36 -13.84 17.28 -16.76
N ASP A 37 -14.54 16.16 -16.62
CA ASP A 37 -14.17 15.09 -15.72
C ASP A 37 -13.54 13.95 -16.53
N PHE A 38 -12.26 13.69 -16.28
CA PHE A 38 -11.49 12.71 -17.02
C PHE A 38 -11.63 11.32 -16.39
N ASP A 39 -11.78 10.31 -17.23
CA ASP A 39 -11.80 8.91 -16.83
C ASP A 39 -10.41 8.50 -16.29
N PRO A 40 -10.30 8.12 -15.00
CA PRO A 40 -9.06 7.63 -14.40
C PRO A 40 -8.35 6.55 -15.20
N GLU A 41 -9.10 5.59 -15.73
CA GLU A 41 -8.52 4.42 -16.39
C GLU A 41 -7.79 4.82 -17.66
N SER A 42 -8.39 5.67 -18.49
CA SER A 42 -7.73 6.23 -19.68
C SER A 42 -6.46 7.01 -19.35
N VAL A 43 -6.44 7.77 -18.23
CA VAL A 43 -5.26 8.53 -17.80
C VAL A 43 -4.14 7.59 -17.39
N TYR A 44 -4.42 6.60 -16.54
CA TYR A 44 -3.40 5.66 -16.09
C TYR A 44 -2.90 4.76 -17.22
N LYS A 45 -3.79 4.33 -18.11
CA LYS A 45 -3.43 3.56 -19.30
C LYS A 45 -2.41 4.30 -20.15
N TYR A 46 -2.69 5.56 -20.48
CA TYR A 46 -1.79 6.42 -21.24
C TYR A 46 -0.45 6.65 -20.52
N LEU A 47 -0.48 6.86 -19.19
CA LEU A 47 0.74 7.01 -18.38
C LEU A 47 1.65 5.78 -18.48
N LEU A 48 1.07 4.58 -18.36
CA LEU A 48 1.80 3.32 -18.37
C LEU A 48 2.38 3.02 -19.75
N GLU A 49 1.58 3.20 -20.81
CA GLU A 49 2.03 3.04 -22.20
C GLU A 49 3.21 3.97 -22.51
N LYS A 50 3.12 5.25 -22.14
CA LYS A 50 4.22 6.22 -22.33
C LYS A 50 5.48 5.85 -21.54
N SER A 51 5.32 5.12 -20.43
CA SER A 51 6.42 4.66 -19.59
C SER A 51 6.99 3.30 -20.02
N GLY A 52 6.54 2.73 -21.15
CA GLY A 52 6.95 1.41 -21.62
C GLY A 52 6.46 0.26 -20.75
N LYS A 53 5.41 0.48 -19.96
CA LYS A 53 4.82 -0.51 -19.04
C LYS A 53 3.52 -1.07 -19.63
N PRO A 54 3.09 -2.27 -19.19
CA PRO A 54 1.78 -2.80 -19.55
C PRO A 54 0.67 -1.80 -19.22
N ALA A 55 -0.26 -1.63 -20.17
CA ALA A 55 -1.32 -0.63 -20.10
C ALA A 55 -2.37 -0.96 -19.02
N GLU A 56 -2.54 -2.24 -18.71
CA GLU A 56 -3.47 -2.74 -17.70
C GLU A 56 -2.86 -2.67 -16.30
N ARG A 57 -3.65 -2.17 -15.36
CA ARG A 57 -3.30 -2.13 -13.94
C ARG A 57 -3.69 -3.43 -13.26
N LYS A 58 -2.86 -3.86 -12.32
CA LYS A 58 -2.97 -5.15 -11.65
C LYS A 58 -3.97 -5.13 -10.49
N THR A 59 -4.63 -6.25 -10.27
CA THR A 59 -5.26 -6.58 -8.98
C THR A 59 -4.42 -7.61 -8.26
N VAL A 60 -4.02 -7.29 -7.02
CA VAL A 60 -3.05 -8.10 -6.27
C VAL A 60 -3.57 -8.42 -4.88
N ILE A 61 -3.10 -9.54 -4.33
CA ILE A 61 -3.38 -9.94 -2.94
C ILE A 61 -2.16 -9.63 -2.09
N TYR A 62 -2.39 -9.13 -0.88
CA TYR A 62 -1.35 -9.02 0.15
C TYR A 62 -1.77 -9.79 1.41
N ALA A 63 -0.87 -10.66 1.89
CA ALA A 63 -1.08 -11.47 3.08
C ALA A 63 0.13 -11.40 4.01
N ARG A 64 -0.10 -11.47 5.33
CA ARG A 64 0.97 -11.34 6.33
C ARG A 64 0.69 -12.17 7.56
N VAL A 65 1.75 -12.76 8.10
CA VAL A 65 1.78 -13.30 9.46
C VAL A 65 3.02 -12.82 10.20
N SER A 66 3.00 -12.81 11.53
CA SER A 66 4.13 -12.30 12.31
C SER A 66 5.27 -13.31 12.42
N THR A 67 4.96 -14.61 12.45
CA THR A 67 5.95 -15.68 12.67
C THR A 67 5.83 -16.83 11.68
N LEU A 68 6.93 -17.60 11.53
CA LEU A 68 6.97 -18.81 10.69
C LEU A 68 5.99 -19.91 11.15
N LYS A 69 5.66 -19.94 12.46
CA LYS A 69 4.71 -20.91 13.02
C LYS A 69 3.30 -20.74 12.42
N GLN A 70 2.96 -19.53 12.00
CA GLN A 70 1.67 -19.16 11.42
C GLN A 70 1.63 -19.35 9.89
N LYS A 71 2.58 -20.10 9.29
CA LYS A 71 2.64 -20.30 7.84
C LYS A 71 1.34 -20.88 7.25
N GLN A 72 0.65 -21.75 7.99
CA GLN A 72 -0.63 -22.29 7.53
C GLN A 72 -1.72 -21.21 7.45
N ASP A 73 -1.75 -20.30 8.42
CA ASP A 73 -2.67 -19.17 8.41
C ASP A 73 -2.40 -18.24 7.20
N LEU A 74 -1.12 -18.00 6.86
CA LEU A 74 -0.76 -17.26 5.65
C LEU A 74 -1.32 -17.89 4.37
N ILE A 75 -1.29 -19.23 4.27
CA ILE A 75 -1.87 -19.96 3.13
C ILE A 75 -3.39 -19.79 3.09
N ASN A 76 -4.05 -19.97 4.23
CA ASN A 76 -5.49 -19.80 4.36
C ASN A 76 -5.93 -18.38 3.99
N GLN A 77 -5.19 -17.35 4.43
CA GLN A 77 -5.46 -15.96 4.06
C GLN A 77 -5.41 -15.74 2.54
N ILE A 78 -4.39 -16.28 1.88
CA ILE A 78 -4.23 -16.18 0.43
C ILE A 78 -5.39 -16.89 -0.29
N GLU A 79 -5.81 -18.06 0.19
CA GLU A 79 -6.89 -18.83 -0.41
C GLU A 79 -8.25 -18.13 -0.28
N VAL A 80 -8.56 -17.60 0.91
CA VAL A 80 -9.76 -16.78 1.13
C VAL A 80 -9.78 -15.57 0.18
N ALA A 81 -8.64 -14.87 0.05
CA ALA A 81 -8.53 -13.73 -0.84
C ALA A 81 -8.64 -14.09 -2.32
N LYS A 82 -8.11 -15.25 -2.73
CA LYS A 82 -8.28 -15.77 -4.10
C LYS A 82 -9.75 -16.04 -4.40
N ASN A 83 -10.43 -16.78 -3.53
CA ASN A 83 -11.83 -17.14 -3.71
C ASN A 83 -12.71 -15.90 -3.79
N PHE A 84 -12.43 -14.90 -2.95
CA PHE A 84 -13.10 -13.60 -2.99
C PHE A 84 -12.91 -12.86 -4.32
N CYS A 85 -11.68 -12.80 -4.85
CA CYS A 85 -11.40 -12.20 -6.16
C CYS A 85 -12.13 -12.93 -7.30
N ILE A 86 -12.08 -14.27 -7.29
CA ILE A 86 -12.74 -15.11 -8.29
C ILE A 86 -14.26 -14.88 -8.28
N ALA A 87 -14.88 -14.85 -7.10
CA ALA A 87 -16.31 -14.58 -6.94
C ALA A 87 -16.74 -13.21 -7.48
N ARG A 88 -15.83 -12.23 -7.51
CA ARG A 88 -16.06 -10.89 -8.10
C ARG A 88 -15.64 -10.76 -9.57
N GLY A 89 -15.17 -11.85 -10.19
CA GLY A 89 -14.66 -11.83 -11.56
C GLY A 89 -13.35 -11.04 -11.72
N TRP A 90 -12.60 -10.85 -10.63
CA TRP A 90 -11.32 -10.15 -10.67
C TRP A 90 -10.19 -11.09 -11.02
N LYS A 91 -9.43 -10.76 -12.07
CA LYS A 91 -8.18 -11.43 -12.40
C LYS A 91 -7.12 -11.09 -11.34
N ILE A 92 -6.43 -12.09 -10.84
CA ILE A 92 -5.37 -11.92 -9.84
C ILE A 92 -4.03 -11.93 -10.58
N ASP A 93 -3.32 -10.79 -10.58
CA ASP A 93 -2.06 -10.62 -11.31
C ASP A 93 -0.82 -10.84 -10.43
N GLY A 94 -0.99 -10.94 -9.11
CA GLY A 94 0.12 -11.13 -8.19
C GLY A 94 -0.33 -11.37 -6.75
N ILE A 95 0.55 -12.03 -5.99
CA ILE A 95 0.37 -12.30 -4.56
C ILE A 95 1.67 -11.89 -3.87
N TYR A 96 1.55 -10.94 -2.94
CA TYR A 96 2.62 -10.45 -2.08
C TYR A 96 2.42 -11.04 -0.69
N LYS A 97 3.49 -11.55 -0.07
CA LYS A 97 3.37 -12.16 1.25
C LYS A 97 4.60 -11.94 2.11
N ASP A 98 4.38 -11.63 3.38
CA ASP A 98 5.47 -11.43 4.33
C ASP A 98 5.26 -12.25 5.60
N ILE A 99 6.37 -12.73 6.16
CA ILE A 99 6.44 -13.30 7.51
C ILE A 99 7.25 -12.33 8.38
N ALA A 100 6.56 -11.34 8.93
CA ALA A 100 7.13 -10.28 9.74
C ALA A 100 6.03 -9.55 10.53
N SER A 101 6.41 -8.92 11.64
CA SER A 101 5.51 -8.06 12.43
C SER A 101 4.93 -6.90 11.59
N ALA A 102 3.70 -6.52 11.91
CA ALA A 102 3.00 -5.38 11.31
C ALA A 102 3.63 -4.02 11.66
N LEU A 103 4.57 -3.97 12.60
CA LEU A 103 5.30 -2.75 12.99
C LEU A 103 6.65 -2.62 12.27
N ASN A 104 7.19 -3.73 11.73
CA ASN A 104 8.49 -3.72 11.07
C ASN A 104 8.32 -3.66 9.55
N PHE A 105 8.22 -2.46 8.99
CA PHE A 105 8.09 -2.26 7.55
C PHE A 105 9.37 -2.61 6.76
N ASP A 106 10.55 -2.49 7.38
CA ASP A 106 11.83 -2.76 6.70
C ASP A 106 12.04 -4.25 6.41
N LYS A 107 11.51 -5.13 7.26
CA LYS A 107 11.59 -6.58 7.08
C LYS A 107 10.53 -7.14 6.11
N ARG A 108 9.53 -6.34 5.73
CA ARG A 108 8.45 -6.75 4.83
C ARG A 108 8.81 -6.48 3.37
N LYS A 109 9.62 -7.35 2.78
CA LYS A 109 10.19 -7.15 1.44
C LYS A 109 9.10 -7.13 0.36
N ASP A 110 8.12 -8.02 0.47
CA ASP A 110 7.03 -8.10 -0.50
C ASP A 110 6.12 -6.86 -0.39
N PHE A 111 5.87 -6.37 0.82
CA PHE A 111 5.19 -5.09 1.04
C PHE A 111 5.94 -3.91 0.40
N GLN A 112 7.27 -3.85 0.51
CA GLN A 112 8.06 -2.78 -0.14
C GLN A 112 7.97 -2.86 -1.67
N LEU A 113 8.01 -4.08 -2.23
CA LEU A 113 7.80 -4.29 -3.67
C LEU A 113 6.39 -3.85 -4.11
N LEU A 114 5.38 -4.24 -3.34
CA LEU A 114 3.98 -3.82 -3.52
C LEU A 114 3.87 -2.28 -3.52
N LEU A 115 4.46 -1.62 -2.52
CA LEU A 115 4.45 -0.16 -2.41
C LEU A 115 5.09 0.49 -3.64
N ASN A 116 6.24 -0.01 -4.10
CA ASN A 116 6.90 0.49 -5.30
C ASN A 116 6.05 0.33 -6.57
N GLU A 117 5.29 -0.76 -6.70
CA GLU A 117 4.36 -0.96 -7.80
C GLU A 117 3.17 0.02 -7.74
N ILE A 118 2.66 0.30 -6.55
CA ILE A 118 1.58 1.27 -6.30
C ILE A 118 2.04 2.69 -6.66
N LEU A 119 3.20 3.11 -6.15
CA LEU A 119 3.78 4.42 -6.45
C LEU A 119 4.10 4.60 -7.94
N SER A 120 4.25 3.50 -8.66
CA SER A 120 4.40 3.43 -10.11
C SER A 120 3.08 3.39 -10.89
N TYR A 121 1.93 3.57 -10.24
CA TYR A 121 0.58 3.50 -10.79
C TYR A 121 0.20 2.14 -11.42
N ARG A 122 0.95 1.06 -11.12
CA ARG A 122 0.73 -0.25 -11.77
C ARG A 122 -0.36 -1.08 -11.15
N ILE A 123 -0.75 -0.79 -9.91
CA ILE A 123 -1.72 -1.59 -9.16
C ILE A 123 -3.00 -0.79 -9.06
N ALA A 124 -4.12 -1.37 -9.44
CA ALA A 124 -5.44 -0.77 -9.28
C ALA A 124 -6.06 -1.17 -7.94
N LYS A 125 -5.88 -2.43 -7.50
CA LYS A 125 -6.49 -2.95 -6.29
C LYS A 125 -5.52 -3.80 -5.48
N VAL A 126 -5.53 -3.61 -4.17
CA VAL A 126 -4.84 -4.45 -3.18
C VAL A 126 -5.90 -5.12 -2.31
N VAL A 127 -5.98 -6.43 -2.38
CA VAL A 127 -6.93 -7.23 -1.59
C VAL A 127 -6.22 -7.78 -0.36
N VAL A 128 -6.78 -7.49 0.81
CA VAL A 128 -6.30 -7.99 2.10
C VAL A 128 -7.44 -8.66 2.85
N THR A 129 -7.14 -9.71 3.61
CA THR A 129 -8.15 -10.41 4.41
C THR A 129 -8.68 -9.53 5.54
N PHE A 130 -7.77 -8.90 6.29
CA PHE A 130 -8.06 -7.99 7.41
C PHE A 130 -7.15 -6.75 7.37
N ARG A 131 -7.57 -5.66 8.02
CA ARG A 131 -6.85 -4.36 8.00
C ARG A 131 -5.44 -4.44 8.60
N ASP A 132 -5.31 -5.17 9.70
CA ASP A 132 -4.09 -5.36 10.47
C ASP A 132 -3.02 -6.21 9.76
N ARG A 133 -3.42 -6.96 8.71
CA ARG A 133 -2.48 -7.64 7.82
C ARG A 133 -1.65 -6.64 7.04
N LEU A 134 -2.25 -5.52 6.63
CA LEU A 134 -1.55 -4.40 6.00
C LEU A 134 -0.73 -3.62 7.03
N THR A 135 -1.40 -3.12 8.08
CA THR A 135 -0.76 -2.35 9.16
C THR A 135 -1.60 -2.40 10.42
N ARG A 136 -0.95 -2.51 11.59
CA ARG A 136 -1.63 -2.49 12.90
C ARG A 136 -2.16 -1.09 13.26
N THR A 137 -1.46 -0.05 12.81
CA THR A 137 -1.81 1.35 13.07
C THR A 137 -1.71 2.18 11.79
N GLY A 138 -2.44 3.30 11.73
CA GLY A 138 -2.35 4.20 10.59
C GLY A 138 -2.92 3.64 9.27
N PHE A 139 -3.90 2.74 9.33
CA PHE A 139 -4.56 2.20 8.12
C PHE A 139 -5.07 3.33 7.19
N ASN A 140 -5.72 4.35 7.77
CA ASN A 140 -6.22 5.52 7.04
C ASN A 140 -5.10 6.28 6.30
N PHE A 141 -3.85 6.24 6.80
CA PHE A 141 -2.73 6.85 6.09
C PHE A 141 -2.44 6.09 4.79
N PHE A 142 -2.37 4.75 4.85
CA PHE A 142 -2.15 3.92 3.67
C PHE A 142 -3.32 3.98 2.69
N GLU A 143 -4.56 3.97 3.18
CA GLU A 143 -5.75 4.13 2.34
C GLU A 143 -5.70 5.45 1.55
N ASN A 144 -5.43 6.56 2.24
CA ASN A 144 -5.30 7.86 1.59
C ASN A 144 -4.11 7.94 0.64
N LEU A 145 -2.97 7.33 1.01
CA LEU A 145 -1.78 7.27 0.16
C LEU A 145 -2.08 6.49 -1.12
N PHE A 146 -2.62 5.28 -1.00
CA PHE A 146 -2.90 4.40 -2.14
C PHE A 146 -3.94 5.02 -3.06
N LYS A 147 -4.97 5.67 -2.50
CA LYS A 147 -6.00 6.39 -3.25
C LYS A 147 -5.42 7.51 -4.11
N ARG A 148 -4.38 8.22 -3.66
CA ARG A 148 -3.68 9.26 -4.48
C ARG A 148 -3.02 8.67 -5.73
N TYR A 149 -2.59 7.42 -5.67
CA TYR A 149 -2.07 6.68 -6.81
C TYR A 149 -3.16 5.87 -7.51
N GLY A 150 -4.45 6.15 -7.25
CA GLY A 150 -5.59 5.46 -7.84
C GLY A 150 -5.65 3.97 -7.48
N THR A 151 -5.08 3.58 -6.34
CA THR A 151 -5.12 2.21 -5.84
C THR A 151 -6.17 2.10 -4.75
N GLU A 152 -7.08 1.15 -4.88
CA GLU A 152 -8.09 0.82 -3.89
C GLU A 152 -7.58 -0.30 -2.96
N ILE A 153 -7.80 -0.16 -1.65
CA ILE A 153 -7.57 -1.24 -0.68
C ILE A 153 -8.92 -1.91 -0.42
N VAL A 154 -9.01 -3.20 -0.74
CA VAL A 154 -10.21 -4.00 -0.52
C VAL A 154 -9.97 -4.93 0.66
N VAL A 155 -10.70 -4.69 1.75
CA VAL A 155 -10.66 -5.53 2.95
C VAL A 155 -11.82 -6.52 2.88
N ILE A 156 -11.54 -7.81 3.04
CA ILE A 156 -12.56 -8.87 2.96
C ILE A 156 -13.40 -8.90 4.23
N ASN A 157 -12.73 -8.91 5.39
CA ASN A 157 -13.37 -8.94 6.70
C ASN A 157 -12.92 -7.74 7.52
N ASP A 158 -13.89 -6.99 8.05
CA ASP A 158 -13.62 -5.79 8.86
C ASP A 158 -13.37 -6.08 10.36
N TYR A 159 -13.53 -7.34 10.80
CA TYR A 159 -13.25 -7.80 12.16
C TYR A 159 -11.98 -8.65 12.22
N THR A 160 -11.10 -8.38 13.18
CA THR A 160 -9.85 -9.11 13.47
C THR A 160 -10.08 -10.57 13.88
N ASN A 161 -9.15 -11.47 13.57
CA ASN A 161 -9.24 -12.88 13.95
C ASN A 161 -8.77 -13.05 15.41
N GLU A 162 -9.71 -13.00 16.35
CA GLU A 162 -9.45 -12.76 17.79
C GLU A 162 -8.37 -13.65 18.42
N LYS A 163 -8.29 -14.94 18.06
CA LYS A 163 -7.39 -15.89 18.74
C LYS A 163 -5.90 -15.70 18.36
N SER A 164 -5.58 -15.50 17.09
CA SER A 164 -4.19 -15.29 16.67
C SER A 164 -3.71 -13.86 16.87
N ASP A 165 -4.64 -12.90 16.98
CA ASP A 165 -4.30 -11.49 17.13
C ASP A 165 -3.76 -11.15 18.52
N THR A 166 -4.26 -11.77 19.60
CA THR A 166 -3.77 -11.49 20.96
C THR A 166 -2.28 -11.78 21.15
N GLU A 167 -1.82 -12.93 20.66
CA GLU A 167 -0.39 -13.31 20.76
C GLU A 167 0.48 -12.36 19.94
N GLU A 168 0.07 -12.04 18.70
CA GLU A 168 0.79 -11.09 17.86
C GLU A 168 0.86 -9.70 18.51
N ILE A 169 -0.23 -9.22 19.11
CA ILE A 169 -0.28 -7.91 19.78
C ILE A 169 0.66 -7.87 20.98
N ILE A 170 0.68 -8.92 21.81
CA ILE A 170 1.57 -8.99 22.98
C ILE A 170 3.04 -8.98 22.53
N GLU A 171 3.39 -9.78 21.53
CA GLU A 171 4.75 -9.79 20.95
C GLU A 171 5.13 -8.42 20.38
N GLU A 172 4.20 -7.72 19.73
CA GLU A 172 4.40 -6.38 19.19
C GLU A 172 4.61 -5.33 20.29
N ILE A 173 3.84 -5.39 21.38
CA ILE A 173 4.02 -4.52 22.56
C ILE A 173 5.38 -4.76 23.21
N ILE A 174 5.77 -6.04 23.41
CA ILE A 174 7.09 -6.39 23.96
C ILE A 174 8.20 -5.84 23.05
N THR A 175 8.05 -5.99 21.73
CA THR A 175 9.02 -5.48 20.75
C THR A 175 9.14 -3.95 20.81
N LEU A 176 8.02 -3.24 20.93
CA LEU A 176 8.00 -1.78 21.11
C LEU A 176 8.68 -1.38 22.41
N LEU A 177 8.31 -1.97 23.54
CA LEU A 177 8.92 -1.71 24.84
C LEU A 177 10.43 -1.95 24.81
N HIS A 178 10.87 -3.03 24.18
CA HIS A 178 12.29 -3.35 24.00
C HIS A 178 13.01 -2.30 23.13
N SER A 179 12.37 -1.81 22.06
CA SER A 179 12.94 -0.75 21.21
C SER A 179 13.12 0.58 21.97
N PHE A 180 12.14 0.95 22.80
CA PHE A 180 12.21 2.15 23.64
C PHE A 180 13.24 1.99 24.76
N SER A 181 13.30 0.82 25.41
CA SER A 181 14.26 0.57 26.49
C SER A 181 15.70 0.60 25.96
N MET A 182 16.00 -0.02 24.81
CA MET A 182 17.33 0.06 24.18
C MET A 182 17.74 1.51 23.90
N LYS A 183 16.81 2.34 23.42
CA LYS A 183 17.07 3.77 23.17
C LYS A 183 17.40 4.51 24.48
N LEU A 184 16.69 4.22 25.57
CA LEU A 184 16.97 4.77 26.90
C LEU A 184 18.32 4.29 27.45
N TYR A 185 18.64 2.99 27.34
CA TYR A 185 19.94 2.44 27.77
C TYR A 185 21.10 3.02 26.96
N SER A 186 20.94 3.18 25.65
CA SER A 186 21.90 3.86 24.77
C SER A 186 22.16 5.29 25.21
N ASN A 187 21.11 6.05 25.54
CA ASN A 187 21.23 7.42 26.02
C ASN A 187 21.91 7.48 27.38
N ARG A 188 21.59 6.55 28.31
CA ARG A 188 22.29 6.45 29.61
C ARG A 188 23.77 6.16 29.45
N ARG A 189 24.16 5.23 28.57
CA ARG A 189 25.58 4.95 28.28
C ARG A 189 26.28 6.16 27.69
N LYS A 190 25.66 6.88 26.75
CA LYS A 190 26.23 8.11 26.15
C LYS A 190 26.44 9.19 27.19
N ILE A 191 25.44 9.47 28.03
CA ILE A 191 25.53 10.47 29.10
C ILE A 191 26.63 10.09 30.09
N ARG A 192 26.72 8.81 30.49
CA ARG A 192 27.76 8.34 31.41
C ARG A 192 29.16 8.48 30.81
N LYS A 193 29.33 8.20 29.52
CA LYS A 193 30.61 8.38 28.82
C LYS A 193 31.04 9.85 28.77
N ILE A 194 30.10 10.76 28.47
CA ILE A 194 30.37 12.21 28.48
C ILE A 194 30.76 12.70 29.88
N LEU A 195 30.13 12.17 30.94
CA LEU A 195 30.49 12.50 32.33
C LEU A 195 31.86 11.95 32.73
N GLU A 196 32.20 10.74 32.29
CA GLU A 196 33.53 10.14 32.51
C GLU A 196 34.64 10.91 31.76
N ASP A 197 34.38 11.32 30.51
CA ASP A 197 35.31 12.11 29.69
C ASP A 197 35.46 13.57 30.19
N ALA A 198 34.45 14.14 30.85
CA ALA A 198 34.49 15.49 31.43
C ALA A 198 35.24 15.57 32.78
N HIS A 199 35.62 14.42 33.34
CA HIS A 199 36.37 14.30 34.59
C HIS A 199 37.84 13.87 34.39
N GLN A 200 38.33 13.84 33.14
CA GLN A 200 39.75 13.76 32.78
C GLN A 200 40.30 15.13 32.40
#